data_AF-A0A1G7A1B9-F1
#
_entry.id   AF-A0A1G7A1B9-F1
#
_cell.length_a   1.000
_cell.length_b   1.000
_cell.length_c   1.000
_cell.angle_alpha   90.00
_cell.angle_beta   90.00
_cell.angle_gamma   90.00
#
_symmetry.space_group_name_H-M   'P 1'
#
loop_
_entity.id
_entity.type
_entity.pdbx_description
1 polymer ?
#
loop_
_entity_poly.entity_id
_entity_poly.type
_entity_poly.pdbx_seq_one_letter_code
_entity_poly.pdbx_strand_id
1 'polypeptide(L)'
;MATIQANGAEAPCSIIKFNHHDRRAFIGGSDARIIMGDDQDKLVRLWREKRGELAPEDFSRNLIVQLGIATENLNRNWYQGCTGQTVIDIQKRVRHPVHAWMAATLDGIVERTGAVFEAKFMLPWTFTEETAAAKHMAQLQHNMWVVAARSAVLSVITGGGKWIEITVHADPLYQHLLLTAEKKFWRCVQSGEPPALFGSEAPRPRLAAVKVVDMTASNLWAECAASYLRTRVAHGDHERAKAELKKLVPEDAKEAFGCGIRAKRAKSGAISFDPVEMESVHASGQ
;
A
#
# COMPACT_ATOMS: atom_id res chain seq x y z
N MET A 1 -46.96 -26.78 28.04
CA MET A 1 -45.71 -26.15 28.52
C MET A 1 -44.59 -27.15 28.38
N ALA A 2 -43.70 -26.95 27.42
CA ALA A 2 -42.49 -27.73 27.24
C ALA A 2 -41.37 -26.76 26.86
N THR A 3 -40.42 -26.59 27.77
CA THR A 3 -39.32 -25.64 27.68
C THR A 3 -38.22 -26.24 26.82
N ILE A 4 -37.92 -25.62 25.67
CA ILE A 4 -36.79 -26.01 24.81
C ILE A 4 -35.53 -25.39 25.41
N GLN A 5 -34.65 -26.23 25.97
CA GLN A 5 -33.30 -25.84 26.35
C GLN A 5 -32.45 -25.64 25.09
N ALA A 6 -32.01 -24.40 24.86
CA ALA A 6 -30.96 -24.12 23.89
C ALA A 6 -29.62 -24.52 24.49
N ASN A 7 -29.04 -25.62 24.02
CA ASN A 7 -27.66 -26.00 24.30
C ASN A 7 -26.73 -24.96 23.68
N GLY A 8 -26.23 -24.06 24.52
CA GLY A 8 -25.10 -23.19 24.19
C GLY A 8 -23.83 -24.03 24.08
N ALA A 9 -23.50 -24.43 22.85
CA ALA A 9 -22.17 -24.94 22.54
C ALA A 9 -21.21 -23.74 22.48
N GLU A 10 -20.64 -23.36 23.62
CA GLU A 10 -19.43 -22.56 23.64
C GLU A 10 -18.32 -23.38 22.96
N ALA A 11 -17.90 -22.92 21.78
CA ALA A 11 -16.68 -23.42 21.18
C ALA A 11 -15.53 -23.12 22.15
N PRO A 12 -14.67 -24.10 22.50
CA PRO A 12 -13.55 -23.84 23.38
C PRO A 12 -12.62 -22.87 22.66
N CYS A 13 -12.60 -21.62 23.11
CA CYS A 13 -11.64 -20.62 22.69
C CYS A 13 -10.29 -21.08 23.25
N SER A 14 -9.62 -21.98 22.52
CA SER A 14 -8.33 -22.52 22.93
C SER A 14 -7.33 -21.37 22.93
N ILE A 15 -6.99 -20.89 24.12
CA ILE A 15 -5.87 -19.95 24.31
C ILE A 15 -4.61 -20.74 23.97
N ILE A 16 -4.19 -20.65 22.71
CA ILE A 16 -2.91 -21.19 22.27
C ILE A 16 -1.84 -20.34 22.96
N LYS A 17 -1.17 -20.91 23.95
CA LYS A 17 0.03 -20.30 24.55
C LYS A 17 1.08 -20.16 23.46
N PHE A 18 1.25 -18.95 22.94
CA PHE A 18 2.32 -18.64 22.01
C PHE A 18 3.65 -18.72 22.75
N ASN A 19 4.55 -19.60 22.32
CA ASN A 19 5.96 -19.44 22.66
C ASN A 19 6.43 -18.12 22.00
N HIS A 20 6.93 -17.17 22.79
CA HIS A 20 7.39 -15.87 22.29
C HIS A 20 8.46 -16.03 21.19
N HIS A 21 9.20 -17.14 21.19
CA HIS A 21 10.24 -17.45 20.21
C HIS A 21 9.73 -18.17 18.95
N ASP A 22 8.52 -18.74 18.93
CA ASP A 22 8.05 -19.52 17.78
C ASP A 22 7.33 -18.63 16.75
N ARG A 23 8.13 -17.81 16.05
CA ARG A 23 7.68 -16.97 14.92
C ARG A 23 7.46 -17.76 13.63
N ARG A 24 7.66 -19.08 13.63
CA ARG A 24 7.51 -19.93 12.43
C ARG A 24 6.06 -20.24 12.12
N ALA A 25 5.22 -20.29 13.16
CA ALA A 25 3.82 -20.71 13.06
C ALA A 25 2.85 -19.64 12.50
N PHE A 26 3.34 -18.45 12.17
CA PHE A 26 2.52 -17.36 11.64
C PHE A 26 3.33 -16.40 10.77
N ILE A 27 2.66 -15.60 9.94
CA ILE A 27 3.19 -14.42 9.25
C ILE A 27 2.94 -13.21 10.16
N GLY A 28 4.00 -12.45 10.43
CA GLY A 28 3.93 -11.19 11.16
C GLY A 28 4.11 -9.95 10.30
N GLY A 29 3.82 -8.78 10.87
CA GLY A 29 3.90 -7.51 10.15
C GLY A 29 5.28 -7.21 9.55
N SER A 30 6.38 -7.62 10.18
CA SER A 30 7.71 -7.48 9.56
C SER A 30 7.91 -8.39 8.34
N ASP A 31 7.26 -9.56 8.33
CA ASP A 31 7.33 -10.55 7.27
C ASP A 31 6.52 -10.08 6.06
N ALA A 32 5.40 -9.40 6.30
CA ALA A 32 4.58 -8.72 5.29
C ALA A 32 5.43 -7.83 4.36
N ARG A 33 6.42 -7.14 4.92
CA ARG A 33 7.35 -6.29 4.17
C ARG A 33 8.22 -7.08 3.20
N ILE A 34 8.65 -8.27 3.59
CA ILE A 34 9.46 -9.16 2.75
C ILE A 34 8.58 -9.79 1.67
N ILE A 35 7.37 -10.22 2.04
CA ILE A 35 6.41 -10.86 1.13
C ILE A 35 5.95 -9.91 0.03
N MET A 36 5.71 -8.64 0.37
CA MET A 36 5.33 -7.59 -0.57
C MET A 36 6.53 -6.92 -1.26
N GLY A 37 7.75 -7.31 -0.92
CA GLY A 37 8.97 -6.75 -1.48
C GLY A 37 9.32 -7.31 -2.87
N ASP A 38 10.45 -6.85 -3.39
CA ASP A 38 11.02 -7.19 -4.70
C ASP A 38 12.30 -8.05 -4.59
N ASP A 39 12.69 -8.44 -3.38
CA ASP A 39 13.91 -9.21 -3.11
C ASP A 39 13.60 -10.71 -3.00
N GLN A 40 13.86 -11.44 -4.10
CA GLN A 40 13.60 -12.87 -4.20
C GLN A 40 14.42 -13.69 -3.18
N ASP A 41 15.65 -13.26 -2.88
CA ASP A 41 16.53 -13.97 -1.94
C ASP A 41 16.00 -13.84 -0.51
N LYS A 42 15.58 -12.64 -0.11
CA LYS A 42 14.91 -12.44 1.20
C LYS A 42 13.60 -13.21 1.30
N LEU A 43 12.82 -13.28 0.22
CA LEU A 43 11.57 -14.04 0.20
C LEU A 43 11.80 -15.54 0.40
N VAL A 44 12.74 -16.12 -0.35
CA VAL A 44 13.13 -17.53 -0.22
C VAL A 44 13.73 -17.81 1.14
N ARG A 45 14.55 -16.90 1.68
CA ARG A 45 15.11 -17.03 3.03
C ARG A 45 14.00 -17.08 4.08
N LEU A 46 13.08 -16.11 4.07
CA LEU A 46 11.94 -16.09 4.99
C LEU A 46 11.14 -17.39 4.91
N TRP A 47 10.92 -17.92 3.71
CA TRP A 47 10.24 -19.20 3.51
C TRP A 47 10.97 -20.36 4.19
N ARG A 48 12.29 -20.48 4.02
CA ARG A 48 13.12 -21.49 4.71
C ARG A 48 13.07 -21.33 6.23
N GLU A 49 13.08 -20.09 6.74
CA GLU A 49 12.94 -19.81 8.17
C GLU A 49 11.57 -20.27 8.70
N LYS A 50 10.47 -19.99 7.98
CA LYS A 50 9.12 -20.45 8.37
C LYS A 50 8.98 -21.97 8.36
N ARG A 51 9.70 -22.65 7.47
CA ARG A 51 9.76 -24.12 7.42
C ARG A 51 10.69 -24.74 8.45
N GLY A 52 11.50 -23.93 9.14
CA GLY A 52 12.52 -24.41 10.07
C GLY A 52 13.73 -25.06 9.39
N GLU A 53 13.89 -24.85 8.08
CA GLU A 53 15.05 -25.30 7.29
C GLU A 53 16.25 -24.38 7.47
N LEU A 54 16.01 -23.15 7.92
CA LEU A 54 17.03 -22.17 8.23
C LEU A 54 16.73 -21.52 9.58
N ALA A 55 17.78 -21.29 10.38
CA ALA A 55 17.63 -20.53 11.62
C ALA A 55 17.35 -19.04 11.32
N PRO A 56 16.60 -18.34 12.19
CA PRO A 56 16.44 -16.89 12.08
C PRO A 56 17.79 -16.18 12.03
N GLU A 57 17.87 -15.10 11.26
CA GLU A 57 19.07 -14.28 11.20
C GLU A 57 19.38 -13.65 12.58
N ASP A 58 20.64 -13.75 13.01
CA ASP A 58 21.09 -13.15 14.25
C ASP A 58 21.45 -11.68 14.04
N PHE A 59 20.59 -10.80 14.55
CA PHE A 59 20.79 -9.35 14.53
C PHE A 59 21.39 -8.79 15.84
N SER A 60 21.87 -9.64 16.75
CA SER A 60 22.46 -9.21 18.04
C SER A 60 23.62 -8.23 17.87
N ARG A 61 24.42 -8.39 16.81
CA ARG A 61 25.55 -7.50 16.46
C ARG A 61 25.25 -6.51 15.34
N ASN A 62 23.99 -6.41 14.91
CA ASN A 62 23.59 -5.39 13.94
C ASN A 62 23.23 -4.09 14.66
N LEU A 63 24.13 -3.11 14.61
CA LEU A 63 23.96 -1.83 15.30
C LEU A 63 22.64 -1.12 14.97
N ILE A 64 22.19 -1.16 13.71
CA ILE A 64 20.95 -0.48 13.31
C ILE A 64 19.72 -1.15 13.94
N VAL A 65 19.70 -2.48 14.00
CA VAL A 65 18.63 -3.22 14.69
C VAL A 65 18.65 -2.94 16.19
N GLN A 66 19.83 -2.94 16.82
CA GLN A 66 19.97 -2.63 18.24
C GLN A 66 19.55 -1.20 18.58
N LEU A 67 19.87 -0.22 17.73
CA LEU A 67 19.37 1.16 17.87
C LEU A 67 17.85 1.21 17.75
N GLY A 68 17.25 0.46 16.82
CA GLY A 68 15.80 0.34 16.72
C GLY A 68 15.14 -0.16 18.01
N ILE A 69 15.69 -1.24 18.60
CA ILE A 69 15.20 -1.81 19.86
C ILE A 69 15.36 -0.81 21.01
N ALA A 70 16.56 -0.23 21.17
CA ALA A 70 16.85 0.69 22.26
C ALA A 70 16.01 1.97 22.19
N THR A 71 15.72 2.46 20.99
CA THR A 71 14.97 3.70 20.79
C THR A 71 13.45 3.51 20.82
N GLU A 72 12.92 2.29 20.80
CA GLU A 72 11.47 2.05 20.80
C GLU A 72 10.78 2.69 22.03
N ASN A 73 11.32 2.46 23.23
CA ASN A 73 10.79 3.04 24.47
C ASN A 73 10.91 4.56 24.48
N LEU A 74 12.04 5.10 24.02
CA LEU A 74 12.24 6.55 23.88
C LEU A 74 11.21 7.16 22.92
N ASN A 75 11.02 6.52 21.77
CA ASN A 75 10.11 6.97 20.72
C ASN A 75 8.66 7.00 21.22
N ARG A 76 8.21 5.95 21.89
CA ARG A 76 6.89 5.93 22.54
C ARG A 76 6.75 7.05 23.57
N ASN A 77 7.69 7.21 24.48
CA ASN A 77 7.62 8.26 25.50
C ASN A 77 7.58 9.65 24.88
N TRP A 78 8.34 9.88 23.82
CA TRP A 78 8.35 11.13 23.07
C TRP A 78 7.00 11.41 22.41
N TYR A 79 6.43 10.42 21.70
CA TYR A 79 5.10 10.53 21.11
C TYR A 79 4.02 10.89 22.14
N GLN A 80 4.00 10.20 23.28
CA GLN A 80 3.03 10.46 24.34
C GLN A 80 3.19 11.88 24.91
N GLY A 81 4.43 12.33 25.13
CA GLY A 81 4.72 13.69 25.61
C GLY A 81 4.31 14.78 24.63
N CYS A 82 4.57 14.59 23.32
CA CYS A 82 4.23 15.58 22.30
C CYS A 82 2.72 15.65 22.00
N THR A 83 2.02 14.53 22.04
CA THR A 83 0.60 14.44 21.60
C THR A 83 -0.40 14.42 22.75
N GLY A 84 0.05 14.15 23.98
CA GLY A 84 -0.81 13.90 25.13
C GLY A 84 -1.63 12.61 25.04
N GLN A 85 -1.33 11.72 24.08
CA GLN A 85 -2.01 10.44 23.92
C GLN A 85 -1.28 9.34 24.70
N THR A 86 -2.01 8.39 25.26
CA THR A 86 -1.46 7.22 25.96
C THR A 86 -1.36 6.04 25.00
N VAL A 87 -0.23 5.32 25.04
CA VAL A 87 -0.02 4.07 24.30
C VAL A 87 -0.06 2.90 25.28
N ILE A 88 -0.96 1.95 25.02
CA ILE A 88 -1.22 0.74 25.80
C ILE A 88 -0.88 -0.51 24.98
N ASP A 89 -1.09 -1.71 25.54
CA ASP A 89 -0.89 -2.99 24.84
C ASP A 89 0.53 -3.13 24.22
N ILE A 90 1.53 -2.66 24.95
CA ILE A 90 2.94 -2.61 24.54
C ILE A 90 3.51 -4.01 24.31
N GLN A 91 4.15 -4.22 23.16
CA GLN A 91 4.75 -5.49 22.75
C GLN A 91 3.78 -6.69 22.82
N LYS A 92 2.47 -6.40 22.78
CA LYS A 92 1.43 -7.43 22.84
C LYS A 92 1.36 -8.14 21.49
N ARG A 93 1.40 -9.47 21.55
CA ARG A 93 1.18 -10.32 20.38
C ARG A 93 -0.30 -10.68 20.26
N VAL A 94 -0.88 -10.40 19.10
CA VAL A 94 -2.29 -10.67 18.79
C VAL A 94 -2.37 -11.56 17.57
N ARG A 95 -3.19 -12.62 17.61
CA ARG A 95 -3.48 -13.47 16.46
C ARG A 95 -4.75 -12.99 15.77
N HIS A 96 -4.79 -13.03 14.45
CA HIS A 96 -6.02 -12.71 13.72
C HIS A 96 -7.11 -13.74 14.07
N PRO A 97 -8.37 -13.32 14.32
CA PRO A 97 -9.44 -14.20 14.81
C PRO A 97 -9.82 -15.31 13.81
N VAL A 98 -9.79 -15.02 12.51
CA VAL A 98 -10.12 -15.98 11.44
C VAL A 98 -8.86 -16.63 10.82
N HIS A 99 -7.83 -15.87 10.49
CA HIS A 99 -6.61 -16.37 9.84
C HIS A 99 -5.58 -16.82 10.86
N ALA A 100 -5.62 -18.11 11.23
CA ALA A 100 -4.69 -18.68 12.19
C ALA A 100 -3.20 -18.50 11.79
N TRP A 101 -2.87 -18.40 10.51
CA TRP A 101 -1.50 -18.18 10.06
C TRP A 101 -1.04 -16.73 10.17
N MET A 102 -1.84 -15.82 10.73
CA MET A 102 -1.54 -14.39 10.78
C MET A 102 -1.54 -13.86 12.22
N ALA A 103 -0.52 -13.09 12.59
CA ALA A 103 -0.43 -12.46 13.91
C ALA A 103 0.45 -11.21 13.88
N ALA A 104 0.18 -10.24 14.74
CA ALA A 104 0.98 -9.02 14.88
C ALA A 104 1.63 -8.98 16.27
N THR A 105 2.86 -8.47 16.34
CA THR A 105 3.46 -8.01 17.60
C THR A 105 3.50 -6.49 17.51
N LEU A 106 2.76 -5.81 18.38
CA LEU A 106 2.49 -4.39 18.28
C LEU A 106 3.44 -3.61 19.18
N ASP A 107 4.03 -2.52 18.69
CA ASP A 107 4.79 -1.61 19.56
C ASP A 107 3.84 -0.90 20.56
N GLY A 108 2.57 -0.75 20.18
CA GLY A 108 1.45 -0.49 21.09
C GLY A 108 0.13 -0.18 20.36
N ILE A 109 -0.88 0.20 21.13
CA ILE A 109 -2.16 0.76 20.67
C ILE A 109 -2.36 2.12 21.33
N VAL A 110 -2.74 3.12 20.54
CA VAL A 110 -3.11 4.43 21.06
C VAL A 110 -4.49 4.33 21.72
N GLU A 111 -4.55 4.46 23.05
CA GLU A 111 -5.74 4.12 23.87
C GLU A 111 -7.01 4.83 23.39
N ARG A 112 -6.92 6.14 23.14
CA ARG A 112 -8.08 6.97 22.80
C ARG A 112 -8.64 6.68 21.41
N THR A 113 -7.79 6.32 20.45
CA THR A 113 -8.15 6.21 19.03
C THR A 113 -8.26 4.76 18.56
N GLY A 114 -7.69 3.81 19.30
CA GLY A 114 -7.51 2.43 18.86
C GLY A 114 -6.51 2.29 17.71
N ALA A 115 -5.74 3.34 17.39
CA ALA A 115 -4.76 3.30 16.31
C ALA A 115 -3.57 2.39 16.69
N VAL A 116 -3.07 1.63 15.73
CA VAL A 116 -1.81 0.88 15.93
C VAL A 116 -0.67 1.88 16.07
N PHE A 117 0.13 1.77 17.12
CA PHE A 117 1.36 2.54 17.27
C PHE A 117 2.54 1.69 16.78
N GLU A 118 3.34 2.25 15.88
CA GLU A 118 4.55 1.62 15.34
C GLU A 118 5.73 2.61 15.48
N ALA A 119 6.75 2.22 16.22
CA ALA A 119 7.96 3.00 16.42
C ALA A 119 9.06 2.56 15.45
N LYS A 120 9.75 3.53 14.84
CA LYS A 120 10.90 3.25 13.97
C LYS A 120 12.08 4.16 14.24
N PHE A 121 13.27 3.58 14.15
CA PHE A 121 14.52 4.30 13.98
C PHE A 121 14.89 4.31 12.50
N MET A 122 15.18 5.48 11.95
CA MET A 122 15.63 5.61 10.57
C MET A 122 16.91 6.44 10.48
N LEU A 123 17.82 6.04 9.60
CA LEU A 123 18.98 6.85 9.29
C LEU A 123 18.54 8.11 8.52
N PRO A 124 19.19 9.26 8.73
CA PRO A 124 18.73 10.54 8.19
C PRO A 124 18.90 10.68 6.68
N TRP A 125 19.81 9.91 6.08
CA TRP A 125 20.10 9.96 4.65
C TRP A 125 18.86 9.51 3.85
N THR A 126 18.43 10.32 2.87
CA THR A 126 17.26 10.08 2.00
C THR A 126 15.88 10.01 2.68
N PHE A 127 15.77 10.44 3.95
CA PHE A 127 14.51 10.39 4.67
C PHE A 127 13.47 11.37 4.09
N THR A 128 12.28 10.86 3.73
CA THR A 128 11.05 11.64 3.59
C THR A 128 9.88 10.92 4.29
N GLU A 129 8.81 11.63 4.61
CA GLU A 129 7.62 11.03 5.20
C GLU A 129 6.99 9.99 4.27
N GLU A 130 6.96 10.28 2.97
CA GLU A 130 6.47 9.39 1.92
C GLU A 130 7.27 8.09 1.86
N THR A 131 8.61 8.18 1.87
CA THR A 131 9.49 7.02 1.78
C THR A 131 9.44 6.18 3.05
N ALA A 132 9.33 6.80 4.23
CA ALA A 132 9.12 6.11 5.49
C ALA A 132 7.77 5.38 5.51
N ALA A 133 6.68 6.06 5.15
CA ALA A 133 5.35 5.45 5.09
C ALA A 133 5.31 4.29 4.07
N ALA A 134 5.85 4.49 2.87
CA ALA A 134 5.90 3.46 1.83
C ALA A 134 6.69 2.22 2.29
N LYS A 135 7.87 2.42 2.91
CA LYS A 135 8.72 1.33 3.42
C LYS A 135 8.03 0.47 4.48
N HIS A 136 7.15 1.07 5.28
CA HIS A 136 6.47 0.41 6.37
C HIS A 136 5.00 0.07 6.06
N MET A 137 4.50 0.41 4.88
CA MET A 137 3.07 0.27 4.53
C MET A 137 2.57 -1.18 4.70
N ALA A 138 3.31 -2.17 4.17
CA ALA A 138 2.91 -3.57 4.30
C ALA A 138 2.76 -3.99 5.76
N GLN A 139 3.70 -3.57 6.62
CA GLN A 139 3.67 -3.87 8.05
C GLN A 139 2.51 -3.16 8.76
N LEU A 140 2.28 -1.87 8.46
CA LEU A 140 1.18 -1.10 9.06
C LEU A 140 -0.18 -1.67 8.66
N GLN A 141 -0.38 -1.97 7.37
CA GLN A 141 -1.62 -2.55 6.85
C GLN A 141 -1.87 -3.95 7.40
N HIS A 142 -0.82 -4.78 7.53
CA HIS A 142 -0.89 -6.08 8.18
C HIS A 142 -1.33 -5.94 9.64
N ASN A 143 -0.63 -5.12 10.43
CA ASN A 143 -0.93 -4.95 11.84
C ASN A 143 -2.36 -4.42 12.05
N MET A 144 -2.78 -3.43 11.26
CA MET A 144 -4.16 -2.93 11.28
C MET A 144 -5.19 -4.01 10.95
N TRP A 145 -4.89 -4.89 9.98
CA TRP A 145 -5.79 -5.98 9.61
C TRP A 145 -5.92 -7.02 10.74
N VAL A 146 -4.81 -7.40 11.38
CA VAL A 146 -4.81 -8.37 12.50
C VAL A 146 -5.72 -7.95 13.63
N VAL A 147 -5.71 -6.67 13.99
CA VAL A 147 -6.44 -6.14 15.16
C VAL A 147 -7.70 -5.36 14.78
N ALA A 148 -8.10 -5.39 13.52
CA ALA A 148 -9.23 -4.61 12.98
C ALA A 148 -9.15 -3.10 13.30
N ALA A 149 -7.95 -2.52 13.32
CA ALA A 149 -7.75 -1.08 13.49
C ALA A 149 -7.99 -0.33 12.18
N ARG A 150 -8.51 0.90 12.30
CA ARG A 150 -8.83 1.78 11.15
C ARG A 150 -7.66 2.68 10.74
N SER A 151 -6.68 2.84 11.61
CA SER A 151 -5.50 3.67 11.40
C SER A 151 -4.31 3.15 12.20
N ALA A 152 -3.14 3.62 11.79
CA ALA A 152 -1.88 3.44 12.49
C ALA A 152 -1.15 4.79 12.57
N VAL A 153 -0.37 4.96 13.62
CA VAL A 153 0.58 6.03 13.81
C VAL A 153 1.98 5.43 13.67
N LEU A 154 2.69 5.86 12.63
CA LEU A 154 4.10 5.59 12.45
C LEU A 154 4.89 6.73 13.08
N SER A 155 5.54 6.46 14.22
CA SER A 155 6.37 7.42 14.94
C SER A 155 7.83 7.13 14.65
N VAL A 156 8.53 8.09 14.03
CA VAL A 156 9.92 7.89 13.56
C VAL A 156 10.85 8.83 14.31
N ILE A 157 11.89 8.25 14.93
CA ILE A 157 13.07 9.00 15.36
C ILE A 157 14.19 8.76 14.34
N THR A 158 14.76 9.85 13.83
CA THR A 158 15.89 9.77 12.93
C THR A 158 17.22 9.83 13.69
N GLY A 159 18.28 9.28 13.11
CA GLY A 159 19.64 9.40 13.65
C GLY A 159 20.16 10.85 13.78
N GLY A 160 19.51 11.82 13.10
CA GLY A 160 19.80 13.25 13.22
C GLY A 160 19.02 13.97 14.34
N GLY A 161 18.30 13.25 15.20
CA GLY A 161 17.53 13.83 16.30
C GLY A 161 16.18 14.43 15.90
N LYS A 162 15.74 14.25 14.65
CA LYS A 162 14.40 14.65 14.20
C LYS A 162 13.38 13.58 14.56
N TRP A 163 12.25 14.00 15.14
CA TRP A 163 11.06 13.17 15.36
C TRP A 163 9.94 13.54 14.40
N ILE A 164 9.21 12.54 13.91
CA ILE A 164 8.17 12.66 12.89
C ILE A 164 7.02 11.71 13.22
N GLU A 165 5.80 12.21 13.09
CA GLU A 165 4.57 11.43 13.21
C GLU A 165 3.88 11.33 11.85
N ILE A 166 3.54 10.11 11.43
CA ILE A 166 2.81 9.86 10.19
C ILE A 166 1.58 9.04 10.51
N THR A 167 0.39 9.58 10.24
CA THR A 167 -0.86 8.83 10.32
C THR A 167 -1.13 8.11 9.00
N VAL A 168 -1.40 6.81 9.08
CA VAL A 168 -1.77 5.95 7.95
C VAL A 168 -3.14 5.34 8.21
N HIS A 169 -4.02 5.37 7.22
CA HIS A 169 -5.33 4.73 7.30
C HIS A 169 -5.31 3.32 6.71
N ALA A 170 -6.16 2.45 7.23
CA ALA A 170 -6.42 1.15 6.62
C ALA A 170 -6.90 1.35 5.18
N ASP A 171 -6.25 0.67 4.24
CA ASP A 171 -6.58 0.72 2.82
C ASP A 171 -7.11 -0.64 2.37
N PRO A 172 -8.42 -0.77 2.10
CA PRO A 172 -9.02 -2.05 1.72
C PRO A 172 -8.42 -2.67 0.46
N LEU A 173 -7.99 -1.87 -0.52
CA LEU A 173 -7.37 -2.37 -1.74
C LEU A 173 -5.98 -2.92 -1.44
N TYR A 174 -5.20 -2.19 -0.64
CA TYR A 174 -3.88 -2.65 -0.21
C TYR A 174 -4.01 -3.93 0.63
N GLN A 175 -4.91 -3.96 1.61
CA GLN A 175 -5.11 -5.11 2.48
C GLN A 175 -5.58 -6.34 1.70
N HIS A 176 -6.41 -6.17 0.67
CA HIS A 176 -6.80 -7.27 -0.21
C HIS A 176 -5.60 -7.88 -0.96
N LEU A 177 -4.73 -7.04 -1.54
CA LEU A 177 -3.51 -7.49 -2.22
C LEU A 177 -2.55 -8.16 -1.24
N LEU A 178 -2.34 -7.53 -0.09
CA LEU A 178 -1.50 -8.04 1.00
C LEU A 178 -1.94 -9.44 1.44
N LEU A 179 -3.24 -9.62 1.74
CA LEU A 179 -3.79 -10.92 2.13
C LEU A 179 -3.62 -11.98 1.06
N THR A 180 -3.77 -11.58 -0.21
CA THR A 180 -3.58 -12.49 -1.34
C THR A 180 -2.13 -12.96 -1.43
N ALA A 181 -1.18 -12.03 -1.32
CA ALA A 181 0.25 -12.32 -1.33
C ALA A 181 0.66 -13.20 -0.13
N GLU A 182 0.26 -12.83 1.09
CA GLU A 182 0.59 -13.57 2.31
C GLU A 182 -0.04 -14.96 2.32
N LYS A 183 -1.29 -15.11 1.86
CA LYS A 183 -1.95 -16.41 1.74
C LYS A 183 -1.25 -17.30 0.71
N LYS A 184 -0.81 -16.74 -0.42
CA LYS A 184 -0.02 -17.48 -1.42
C LYS A 184 1.31 -17.92 -0.82
N PHE A 185 2.02 -17.01 -0.15
CA PHE A 185 3.27 -17.32 0.53
C PHE A 185 3.09 -18.40 1.60
N TRP A 186 2.04 -18.32 2.43
CA TRP A 186 1.77 -19.33 3.45
C TRP A 186 1.49 -20.70 2.86
N ARG A 187 0.80 -20.77 1.72
CA ARG A 187 0.64 -22.04 0.99
C ARG A 187 1.98 -22.62 0.55
N CYS A 188 2.92 -21.81 0.05
CA CYS A 188 4.27 -22.25 -0.27
C CYS A 188 5.02 -22.78 0.97
N VAL A 189 4.84 -22.15 2.13
CA VAL A 189 5.39 -22.67 3.41
C VAL A 189 4.82 -24.06 3.73
N GLN A 190 3.52 -24.26 3.50
CA GLN A 190 2.83 -25.52 3.80
C GLN A 190 3.12 -26.64 2.79
N SER A 191 3.13 -26.33 1.49
CA SER A 191 3.37 -27.31 0.41
C SER A 191 4.85 -27.63 0.26
N GLY A 192 5.72 -26.69 0.63
CA GLY A 192 7.15 -26.78 0.39
C GLY A 192 7.59 -26.43 -1.02
N GLU A 193 6.71 -25.85 -1.82
CA GLU A 193 7.09 -25.22 -3.09
C GLU A 193 7.77 -23.87 -2.81
N PRO A 194 8.87 -23.53 -3.50
CA PRO A 194 9.51 -22.23 -3.35
C PRO A 194 8.57 -21.08 -3.74
N PRO A 195 8.52 -19.98 -2.97
CA PRO A 195 7.73 -18.81 -3.33
C PRO A 195 8.37 -18.04 -4.48
N ALA A 196 7.53 -17.37 -5.28
CA ALA A 196 7.95 -16.38 -6.26
C ALA A 196 7.45 -15.00 -5.83
N LEU A 197 8.16 -13.95 -6.23
CA LEU A 197 7.73 -12.56 -6.05
C LEU A 197 6.27 -12.39 -6.47
N PHE A 198 5.51 -11.64 -5.69
CA PHE A 198 4.10 -11.39 -5.99
C PHE A 198 3.93 -10.49 -7.22
N GLY A 199 4.88 -9.57 -7.48
CA GLY A 199 4.99 -8.81 -8.73
C GLY A 199 3.94 -7.74 -8.95
N SER A 200 3.12 -7.39 -7.95
CA SER A 200 2.15 -6.29 -8.05
C SER A 200 2.75 -4.98 -7.55
N GLU A 201 2.60 -3.88 -8.29
CA GLU A 201 2.78 -2.54 -7.73
C GLU A 201 1.71 -2.30 -6.65
N ALA A 202 2.14 -2.22 -5.40
CA ALA A 202 1.23 -1.92 -4.31
C ALA A 202 0.66 -0.49 -4.48
N PRO A 203 -0.63 -0.26 -4.14
CA PRO A 203 -1.22 1.07 -4.18
C PRO A 203 -0.35 2.06 -3.39
N ARG A 204 -0.07 3.22 -3.99
CA ARG A 204 0.73 4.24 -3.31
C ARG A 204 -0.01 4.73 -2.06
N PRO A 205 0.70 4.94 -0.93
CA PRO A 205 0.13 5.57 0.25
C PRO A 205 -0.61 6.86 -0.11
N ARG A 206 -1.90 6.95 0.23
CA ARG A 206 -2.62 8.22 0.16
C ARG A 206 -2.30 9.02 1.42
N LEU A 207 -1.26 9.85 1.35
CA LEU A 207 -0.99 10.83 2.40
C LEU A 207 -2.03 11.96 2.34
N ALA A 208 -2.31 12.58 3.47
CA ALA A 208 -3.16 13.76 3.52
C ALA A 208 -2.51 14.90 2.72
N ALA A 209 -3.21 15.46 1.74
CA ALA A 209 -2.73 16.54 0.88
C ALA A 209 -2.79 17.89 1.62
N VAL A 210 -1.90 18.09 2.61
CA VAL A 210 -1.90 19.28 3.48
C VAL A 210 -0.82 20.29 3.07
N LYS A 211 0.24 19.84 2.38
CA LYS A 211 1.41 20.68 2.10
C LYS A 211 1.27 21.44 0.79
N VAL A 212 1.41 22.76 0.85
CA VAL A 212 1.67 23.61 -0.31
C VAL A 212 3.18 23.61 -0.58
N VAL A 213 3.59 23.31 -1.81
CA VAL A 213 5.00 23.21 -2.19
C VAL A 213 5.29 24.19 -3.32
N ASP A 214 6.31 25.04 -3.13
CA ASP A 214 6.88 25.83 -4.21
C ASP A 214 7.82 24.95 -5.04
N MET A 215 7.45 24.74 -6.29
CA MET A 215 8.20 23.90 -7.24
C MET A 215 9.16 24.71 -8.12
N THR A 216 9.35 26.01 -7.86
CA THR A 216 10.19 26.91 -8.66
C THR A 216 11.62 26.39 -8.86
N ALA A 217 12.18 25.67 -7.88
CA ALA A 217 13.54 25.10 -7.96
C ALA A 217 13.63 23.80 -8.78
N SER A 218 12.52 23.21 -9.24
CA SER A 218 12.52 21.97 -10.00
C SER A 218 12.58 22.23 -11.51
N ASN A 219 13.71 21.89 -12.13
CA ASN A 219 13.90 22.07 -13.58
C ASN A 219 12.87 21.29 -14.41
N LEU A 220 12.59 20.04 -14.02
CA LEU A 220 11.61 19.20 -14.71
C LEU A 220 10.20 19.79 -14.59
N TRP A 221 9.84 20.32 -13.41
CA TRP A 221 8.57 21.02 -13.23
C TRP A 221 8.47 22.24 -14.15
N ALA A 222 9.53 23.07 -14.21
CA ALA A 222 9.55 24.25 -15.07
C ALA A 222 9.36 23.90 -16.55
N GLU A 223 10.05 22.87 -17.04
CA GLU A 223 9.92 22.39 -18.43
C GLU A 223 8.50 21.87 -18.74
N CYS A 224 7.97 21.03 -17.86
CA CYS A 224 6.61 20.50 -18.01
C CYS A 224 5.56 21.62 -17.92
N ALA A 225 5.72 22.56 -16.99
CA ALA A 225 4.81 23.70 -16.82
C ALA A 225 4.82 24.60 -18.07
N ALA A 226 5.98 24.90 -18.64
CA ALA A 226 6.09 25.68 -19.87
C ALA A 226 5.37 24.99 -21.04
N SER A 227 5.55 23.68 -21.19
CA SER A 227 4.86 22.90 -22.23
C SER A 227 3.35 22.82 -22.00
N TYR A 228 2.91 22.66 -20.76
CA TYR A 228 1.50 22.66 -20.39
C TYR A 228 0.85 24.01 -20.70
N LEU A 229 1.46 25.12 -20.29
CA LEU A 229 0.95 26.46 -20.54
C LEU A 229 0.90 26.78 -22.05
N ARG A 230 1.95 26.41 -22.80
CA ARG A 230 2.01 26.59 -24.26
C ARG A 230 0.91 25.83 -25.00
N THR A 231 0.54 24.64 -24.53
CA THR A 231 -0.44 23.76 -25.19
C THR A 231 -1.87 23.93 -24.67
N ARG A 232 -2.08 24.67 -23.58
CA ARG A 232 -3.38 24.80 -22.91
C ARG A 232 -4.49 25.31 -23.82
N VAL A 233 -4.23 26.34 -24.63
CA VAL A 233 -5.24 26.92 -25.53
C VAL A 233 -5.60 25.93 -26.63
N ALA A 234 -4.59 25.39 -27.31
CA ALA A 234 -4.79 24.40 -28.38
C ALA A 234 -5.50 23.13 -27.86
N HIS A 235 -5.18 22.67 -26.66
CA HIS A 235 -5.88 21.56 -26.01
C HIS A 235 -7.34 21.91 -25.71
N GLY A 236 -7.61 23.13 -25.21
CA GLY A 236 -8.97 23.61 -24.99
C GLY A 236 -9.79 23.68 -26.27
N ASP A 237 -9.21 24.18 -27.36
CA ASP A 237 -9.87 24.22 -28.67
C ASP A 237 -10.08 22.82 -29.25
N HIS A 238 -9.11 21.93 -29.07
CA HIS A 238 -9.24 20.52 -29.44
C HIS A 238 -10.41 19.84 -28.70
N GLU A 239 -10.49 19.97 -27.38
CA GLU A 239 -11.57 19.34 -26.59
C GLU A 239 -12.94 19.93 -26.92
N ARG A 240 -13.01 21.25 -27.19
CA ARG A 240 -14.23 21.91 -27.66
C ARG A 240 -14.66 21.38 -29.02
N ALA A 241 -13.76 21.36 -30.00
CA ALA A 241 -14.05 20.85 -31.34
C ALA A 241 -14.47 19.38 -31.31
N LYS A 242 -13.77 18.57 -30.52
CA LYS A 242 -14.09 17.15 -30.30
C LYS A 242 -15.47 16.95 -29.68
N ALA A 243 -15.88 17.79 -28.73
CA ALA A 243 -17.21 17.73 -28.15
C ALA A 243 -18.30 18.09 -29.17
N GLU A 244 -18.10 19.12 -29.99
CA GLU A 244 -19.04 19.48 -31.06
C GLU A 244 -19.11 18.42 -32.16
N LEU A 245 -17.96 17.90 -32.61
CA LEU A 245 -17.91 16.82 -33.59
C LEU A 245 -18.69 15.58 -33.13
N LYS A 246 -18.65 15.22 -31.83
CA LYS A 246 -19.44 14.10 -31.31
C LYS A 246 -20.95 14.30 -31.47
N LYS A 247 -21.44 15.54 -31.31
CA LYS A 247 -22.86 15.88 -31.48
C LYS A 247 -23.29 15.81 -32.94
N LEU A 248 -22.36 16.00 -33.87
CA LEU A 248 -22.63 15.95 -35.32
C LEU A 248 -22.65 14.53 -35.88
N VAL A 249 -22.15 13.52 -35.16
CA VAL A 249 -22.21 12.12 -35.62
C VAL A 249 -23.63 11.59 -35.44
N PRO A 250 -24.32 11.17 -36.52
CA PRO A 250 -25.66 10.58 -36.43
C PRO A 250 -25.70 9.39 -35.48
N GLU A 251 -26.83 9.20 -34.77
CA GLU A 251 -26.96 8.15 -33.75
C GLU A 251 -26.86 6.72 -34.33
N ASP A 252 -27.35 6.54 -35.55
CA ASP A 252 -27.34 5.29 -36.32
C ASP A 252 -26.02 5.05 -37.07
N ALA A 253 -25.15 6.05 -37.16
CA ALA A 253 -23.86 5.94 -37.82
C ALA A 253 -22.86 5.14 -36.98
N LYS A 254 -22.39 4.02 -37.54
CA LYS A 254 -21.22 3.27 -37.05
C LYS A 254 -19.92 4.05 -37.27
N GLU A 255 -19.86 4.83 -38.35
CA GLU A 255 -18.71 5.62 -38.77
C GLU A 255 -19.17 6.88 -39.52
N ALA A 256 -18.44 7.99 -39.35
CA ALA A 256 -18.63 9.23 -40.11
C ALA A 256 -17.25 9.79 -40.48
N PHE A 257 -17.06 10.32 -41.68
CA PHE A 257 -15.77 10.82 -42.14
C PHE A 257 -15.92 12.04 -43.06
N GLY A 258 -14.88 12.88 -43.09
CA GLY A 258 -14.83 14.08 -43.92
C GLY A 258 -13.79 15.07 -43.40
N CYS A 259 -13.35 16.01 -44.24
CA CYS A 259 -12.43 17.08 -43.83
C CYS A 259 -11.17 16.61 -43.06
N GLY A 260 -10.62 15.44 -43.44
CA GLY A 260 -9.40 14.89 -42.83
C GLY A 260 -9.59 14.21 -41.46
N ILE A 261 -10.84 13.96 -41.04
CA ILE A 261 -11.14 13.25 -39.79
C ILE A 261 -12.14 12.10 -40.01
N ARG A 262 -11.99 11.04 -39.21
CA ARG A 262 -12.89 9.89 -39.16
C ARG A 262 -13.33 9.64 -37.73
N ALA A 263 -14.64 9.61 -37.52
CA ALA A 263 -15.28 9.26 -36.25
C ALA A 263 -15.74 7.80 -36.29
N LYS A 264 -15.44 7.02 -35.25
CA LYS A 264 -15.90 5.63 -35.08
C LYS A 264 -16.72 5.50 -33.81
N ARG A 265 -17.88 4.86 -33.90
CA ARG A 265 -18.74 4.54 -32.74
C ARG A 265 -18.50 3.10 -32.29
N ALA A 266 -18.06 2.93 -31.05
CA ALA A 266 -17.92 1.63 -30.41
C ALA A 266 -19.28 1.03 -30.06
N LYS A 267 -19.32 -0.29 -29.78
CA LYS A 267 -20.54 -0.98 -29.30
C LYS A 267 -21.08 -0.40 -27.97
N SER A 268 -20.21 0.24 -27.17
CA SER A 268 -20.58 0.96 -25.94
C SER A 268 -21.14 2.36 -26.17
N GLY A 269 -21.23 2.82 -27.43
CA GLY A 269 -21.67 4.17 -27.80
C GLY A 269 -20.57 5.23 -27.78
N ALA A 270 -19.37 4.91 -27.30
CA ALA A 270 -18.24 5.84 -27.28
C ALA A 270 -17.77 6.19 -28.70
N ILE A 271 -17.51 7.48 -28.95
CA ILE A 271 -17.02 7.99 -30.22
C ILE A 271 -15.55 8.39 -30.09
N SER A 272 -14.70 7.82 -30.95
CA SER A 272 -13.28 8.19 -31.11
C SER A 272 -13.04 8.84 -32.47
N PHE A 273 -11.98 9.65 -32.57
CA PHE A 273 -11.60 10.31 -33.82
C PHE A 273 -10.17 9.96 -34.22
N ASP A 274 -9.98 9.65 -35.49
CA ASP A 274 -8.69 9.40 -36.12
C ASP A 274 -8.49 10.43 -37.25
N PRO A 275 -7.29 11.04 -37.39
CA PRO A 275 -6.96 11.82 -38.59
C PRO A 275 -6.87 10.90 -39.82
N VAL A 276 -7.29 11.39 -40.98
CA VAL A 276 -7.21 10.68 -42.26
C VAL A 276 -6.44 11.56 -43.24
N GLU A 277 -5.34 11.04 -43.79
CA GLU A 277 -4.61 11.72 -44.86
C GLU A 277 -5.50 11.82 -46.11
N MET A 278 -5.64 13.03 -46.66
CA MET A 278 -6.32 13.22 -47.94
C MET A 278 -5.37 12.79 -49.06
N GLU A 279 -5.55 11.59 -49.61
CA GLU A 279 -4.96 11.27 -50.91
C GLU A 279 -5.58 12.18 -51.97
N SER A 280 -4.74 12.94 -52.67
CA SER A 280 -5.11 13.83 -53.75
C SER A 280 -5.78 13.05 -54.89
N VAL A 281 -7.11 13.11 -54.99
CA VAL A 281 -7.83 12.63 -56.17
C VAL A 281 -7.56 13.60 -57.33
N HIS A 282 -6.50 13.35 -58.10
CA HIS A 282 -6.33 13.95 -59.41
C HIS A 282 -7.41 13.39 -60.35
N ALA A 283 -8.30 14.27 -60.81
CA ALA A 283 -9.24 14.00 -61.87
C ALA A 283 -8.51 13.53 -63.14
N SER A 284 -8.77 12.29 -63.56
CA SER A 284 -8.54 11.86 -64.95
C SER A 284 -9.87 11.94 -65.68
N GLY A 285 -10.09 13.07 -66.34
CA GLY A 285 -11.15 13.20 -67.34
C GLY A 285 -10.66 12.65 -68.68
N GLN A 286 -11.23 11.52 -69.08
CA GLN A 286 -11.74 11.29 -70.43
C GLN A 286 -13.07 10.57 -70.32
#